data_AF-A0A432T4H4-F1
#
_entry.id   AF-A0A432T4H4-F1
#
_cell.length_a   1.000
_cell.length_b   1.000
_cell.length_c   1.000
_cell.angle_alpha   90.00
_cell.angle_beta   90.00
_cell.angle_gamma   90.00
#
_symmetry.space_group_name_H-M   'P 1'
#
loop_
_entity.id
_entity.type
_entity.pdbx_description
1 polymer ?
#
loop_
_entity_poly.entity_id
_entity_poly.type
_entity_poly.pdbx_seq_one_letter_code
_entity_poly.pdbx_strand_id
1 'polypeptide(L)' 'MKKVLIVKSTEVEVKPFEIQDFAHDIQMRSRMKKITKKELKHLADTLGLSYDEKCIGLSKKLLNAYIENKVR' A
#
# COMPACT_ATOMS: atom_id res chain seq x y z
N MET A 1 -26.97 27.86 19.51
CA MET A 1 -28.17 27.13 19.02
C MET A 1 -27.77 26.41 17.73
N LYS A 2 -27.89 25.08 17.65
CA LYS A 2 -27.55 24.33 16.41
C LYS A 2 -28.78 24.33 15.49
N LYS A 3 -28.62 24.78 14.24
CA LYS A 3 -29.66 24.66 13.20
C LYS A 3 -29.75 23.18 12.81
N VAL A 4 -30.93 22.57 13.01
CA VAL A 4 -31.22 21.19 12.60
C VAL A 4 -32.07 21.26 11.35
N LEU A 5 -31.62 20.62 10.26
CA LEU A 5 -32.37 20.45 9.03
C LEU A 5 -33.01 19.06 9.06
N ILE A 6 -34.34 18.99 9.00
CA ILE A 6 -35.08 17.73 8.90
C ILE A 6 -35.28 17.46 7.41
N VAL A 7 -34.72 16.36 6.92
CA VAL A 7 -34.83 15.92 5.51
C VAL A 7 -35.69 14.68 5.40
N LYS A 8 -36.38 14.52 4.27
CA LYS A 8 -37.18 13.32 3.98
C LYS A 8 -36.27 12.19 3.48
N SER A 9 -36.66 10.94 3.68
CA SER A 9 -35.87 9.77 3.25
C SER A 9 -35.53 9.77 1.75
N THR A 10 -36.40 10.36 0.93
CA THR A 10 -36.21 10.50 -0.53
C THR A 10 -35.15 11.53 -0.92
N GLU A 11 -34.75 12.40 0.02
CA GLU A 11 -33.74 13.45 -0.18
C GLU A 11 -32.35 13.00 0.33
N VAL A 12 -32.26 11.76 0.87
CA VAL A 12 -31.01 11.18 1.36
C VAL A 12 -30.45 10.24 0.31
N GLU A 13 -29.36 10.64 -0.31
CA GLU A 13 -28.58 9.77 -1.19
C GLU A 13 -27.76 8.80 -0.33
N VAL A 14 -28.26 7.57 -0.19
CA VAL A 14 -27.58 6.51 0.58
C VAL A 14 -26.60 5.80 -0.36
N LYS A 15 -25.30 6.05 -0.18
CA LYS A 15 -24.27 5.21 -0.80
C LYS A 15 -24.12 3.92 0.00
N PRO A 16 -24.26 2.74 -0.63
CA PRO A 16 -24.04 1.48 0.05
C PRO A 16 -22.58 1.40 0.54
N PHE A 17 -22.39 0.80 1.70
CA PHE A 17 -21.05 0.58 2.25
C PHE A 17 -20.40 -0.59 1.50
N GLU A 18 -19.61 -0.29 0.49
CA GLU A 18 -18.83 -1.29 -0.23
C GLU A 18 -17.51 -1.53 0.49
N ILE A 19 -17.38 -2.68 1.16
CA ILE A 19 -16.15 -3.07 1.86
C ILE A 19 -14.92 -2.98 0.93
N GLN A 20 -15.10 -3.19 -0.37
CA GLN A 20 -14.03 -3.13 -1.37
C GLN A 20 -13.42 -1.73 -1.53
N ASP A 21 -14.22 -0.67 -1.34
CA ASP A 21 -13.74 0.72 -1.38
C ASP A 21 -12.83 1.07 -0.20
N PHE A 22 -12.94 0.31 0.89
CA PHE A 22 -12.19 0.51 2.13
C PHE A 22 -11.16 -0.60 2.38
N ALA A 23 -11.26 -1.72 1.68
CA ALA A 23 -10.34 -2.85 1.76
C ALA A 23 -9.23 -2.73 0.70
N HIS A 24 -8.26 -1.84 0.96
CA HIS A 24 -7.09 -1.64 0.10
C HIS A 24 -6.15 -2.88 0.02
N ASP A 25 -6.40 -3.89 0.86
CA ASP A 25 -5.34 -4.78 1.31
C ASP A 25 -5.28 -6.13 0.56
N ILE A 26 -6.38 -6.61 -0.04
CA ILE A 26 -6.41 -7.97 -0.59
C ILE A 26 -6.00 -8.02 -2.08
N GLN A 27 -6.44 -7.06 -2.90
CA GLN A 27 -6.14 -7.07 -4.34
C GLN A 27 -4.75 -6.51 -4.70
N MET A 28 -4.15 -5.65 -3.87
CA MET A 28 -2.79 -5.14 -4.10
C MET A 28 -1.72 -6.18 -3.80
N ARG A 29 -1.97 -7.13 -2.89
CA ARG A 29 -0.99 -8.16 -2.48
C ARG A 29 -0.58 -9.05 -3.65
N SER A 30 -1.53 -9.54 -4.46
CA SER A 30 -1.23 -10.38 -5.63
C SER A 30 -0.48 -9.64 -6.75
N ARG A 31 -0.43 -8.30 -6.70
CA ARG A 31 0.25 -7.45 -7.69
C ARG A 31 1.63 -6.95 -7.25
N MET A 32 2.08 -7.26 -6.03
CA MET A 32 3.41 -6.83 -5.58
C MET A 32 4.49 -7.55 -6.38
N LYS A 33 5.10 -6.84 -7.34
CA LYS A 33 6.22 -7.34 -8.13
C LYS A 33 7.44 -7.53 -7.24
N LYS A 34 8.29 -8.50 -7.60
CA LYS A 34 9.58 -8.70 -6.94
C LYS A 34 10.44 -7.45 -7.05
N ILE A 35 11.04 -7.05 -5.94
CA ILE A 35 11.97 -5.93 -5.86
C ILE A 35 13.30 -6.30 -6.52
N THR A 36 13.80 -5.41 -7.37
CA THR A 36 15.06 -5.54 -8.10
C THR A 36 16.20 -4.79 -7.40
N LYS A 37 17.45 -5.11 -7.76
CA LYS A 37 18.62 -4.38 -7.25
C LYS A 37 18.63 -2.91 -7.70
N LYS A 38 18.12 -2.62 -8.92
CA LYS A 38 18.11 -1.25 -9.47
C LYS A 38 17.19 -0.33 -8.67
N GLU A 39 16.00 -0.82 -8.32
CA GLU A 39 15.05 -0.05 -7.49
C GLU A 39 15.61 0.24 -6.11
N LEU A 40 16.31 -0.72 -5.49
CA LEU A 40 16.94 -0.51 -4.18
C LEU A 40 18.11 0.49 -4.24
N LYS A 41 18.92 0.45 -5.29
CA LYS A 41 19.99 1.43 -5.49
C LYS A 41 19.41 2.84 -5.67
N HIS A 42 18.43 2.98 -6.56
CA HIS A 42 17.73 4.25 -6.77
C HIS A 42 17.10 4.80 -5.48
N LEU A 43 16.45 3.94 -4.69
CA LEU A 43 15.87 4.32 -3.41
C LEU A 43 16.95 4.80 -2.43
N ALA A 44 18.07 4.09 -2.34
CA ALA A 44 19.17 4.50 -1.48
C ALA A 44 19.79 5.84 -1.93
N ASP A 45 19.95 6.05 -3.24
CA ASP A 45 20.42 7.31 -3.81
C ASP A 45 19.45 8.46 -3.47
N THR A 46 18.14 8.22 -3.58
CA THR A 46 17.09 9.21 -3.25
C THR A 46 17.10 9.58 -1.77
N LEU A 47 17.45 8.63 -0.90
CA LEU A 47 17.55 8.81 0.54
C LEU A 47 18.93 9.29 1.00
N GLY A 48 19.90 9.45 0.10
CA GLY A 48 21.28 9.82 0.44
C GLY A 48 22.00 8.77 1.28
N LEU A 49 21.62 7.49 1.17
CA LEU A 49 22.21 6.39 1.92
C LEU A 49 23.40 5.80 1.18
N SER A 50 24.52 5.63 1.88
CA SER A 50 25.63 4.81 1.38
C SER A 50 25.25 3.34 1.40
N TYR A 51 25.53 2.62 0.33
CA TYR A 51 25.30 1.17 0.24
C TYR A 51 26.48 0.44 -0.38
N ASP A 52 26.68 -0.80 0.03
CA ASP A 52 27.53 -1.77 -0.67
C ASP A 52 26.67 -2.85 -1.35
N GLU A 53 27.31 -3.68 -2.17
CA GLU A 53 26.63 -4.74 -2.93
C GLU A 53 26.05 -5.83 -1.99
N LYS A 54 26.59 -5.99 -0.77
CA LYS A 54 26.11 -6.95 0.23
C LYS A 54 24.80 -6.46 0.87
N CYS A 55 24.74 -5.19 1.27
CA CYS A 55 23.56 -4.49 1.79
C CYS A 55 22.42 -4.57 0.78
N ILE A 56 22.66 -4.21 -0.49
CA ILE A 56 21.63 -4.30 -1.54
C ILE A 56 21.17 -5.75 -1.73
N GLY A 57 22.10 -6.71 -1.73
CA GLY A 57 21.78 -8.14 -1.86
C GLY A 57 20.91 -8.67 -0.71
N LEU A 58 21.23 -8.30 0.53
CA LEU A 58 20.50 -8.72 1.72
C LEU A 58 19.11 -8.07 1.78
N SER A 59 19.02 -6.75 1.59
CA SER A 59 17.75 -6.03 1.56
C SER A 59 16.81 -6.57 0.49
N LYS A 60 17.33 -6.91 -0.70
CA LYS A 60 16.55 -7.54 -1.75
C LYS A 60 15.95 -8.88 -1.31
N LYS A 61 16.72 -9.75 -0.66
CA LYS A 61 16.23 -11.05 -0.18
C LYS A 61 15.14 -10.87 0.88
N LEU A 62 15.39 -9.98 1.84
CA LEU A 62 14.53 -9.78 2.99
C LEU A 62 13.17 -9.19 2.59
N LEU A 63 13.18 -8.16 1.74
CA LEU A 63 11.95 -7.52 1.27
C LEU A 63 11.15 -8.43 0.33
N ASN A 64 11.81 -9.18 -0.55
CA ASN A 64 11.10 -10.15 -1.40
C ASN A 64 10.49 -11.28 -0.58
N ALA A 65 11.21 -11.81 0.42
CA ALA A 65 10.67 -12.83 1.31
C ALA A 65 9.46 -12.30 2.11
N TYR A 66 9.50 -11.03 2.55
CA TYR A 66 8.36 -10.40 3.21
C TYR A 66 7.14 -10.26 2.30
N ILE A 67 7.36 -9.82 1.06
CA ILE A 67 6.29 -9.72 0.06
C ILE A 67 5.72 -11.12 -0.22
N GLU A 68 6.57 -12.12 -0.44
CA GLU A 68 6.13 -13.50 -0.69
C GLU A 68 5.39 -14.10 0.52
N ASN A 69 5.79 -13.80 1.75
CA ASN A 69 5.11 -14.26 2.96
C ASN A 69 3.75 -13.60 3.14
N LYS A 70 3.62 -12.30 2.85
CA LYS A 70 2.34 -11.57 2.91
C LYS A 70 1.34 -11.92 1.79
N VAL A 71 1.82 -12.57 0.73
CA VAL A 71 0.99 -13.05 -0.40
C VAL A 71 0.45 -14.46 -0.16
N ARG A 72 1.04 -15.22 0.78
CA ARG A 72 0.49 -16.49 1.29
C ARG A 72 -0.58 -16.25 2.35
#